data_AF-A0A2V7BSV8-F1
#
_entry.id   AF-A0A2V7BSV8-F1
#
_cell.length_a   1.000
_cell.length_b   1.000
_cell.length_c   1.000
_cell.angle_alpha   90.00
_cell.angle_beta   90.00
_cell.angle_gamma   90.00
#
_symmetry.space_group_name_H-M   'P 1'
#
loop_
_entity.id
_entity.type
_entity.pdbx_description
1 polymer ?
#
loop_
_entity_poly.entity_id
_entity_poly.type
_entity_poly.pdbx_seq_one_letter_code
_entity_poly.pdbx_strand_id
1 'polypeptide(L)' 'MLIVDAQVHIWSAGNPSNARHRQVASFTKDELLWGTDITRMPCSWRQCVTPFAEELSWLRGRDRELVMGRAICDWLGWNI' A
#
# COMPACT_ATOMS: atom_id res chain seq x y z
N MET A 1 -6.34 -9.87 -11.04
CA MET A 1 -5.38 -9.87 -9.92
C MET A 1 -6.10 -10.38 -8.68
N LEU A 2 -5.54 -11.39 -7.99
CA LEU A 2 -6.08 -11.84 -6.70
C LEU A 2 -5.40 -11.00 -5.61
N ILE A 3 -6.16 -10.20 -4.88
CA ILE A 3 -5.65 -9.56 -3.65
C ILE A 3 -5.70 -10.61 -2.55
N VAL A 4 -4.54 -11.08 -2.15
CA VAL A 4 -4.36 -11.82 -0.91
C VAL A 4 -4.04 -10.76 0.15
N ASP A 5 -4.70 -10.80 1.30
CA ASP A 5 -4.39 -9.93 2.44
C ASP A 5 -2.89 -10.03 2.76
N ALA A 6 -2.14 -9.02 2.32
CA ALA A 6 -0.69 -8.98 2.39
C ALA A 6 -0.29 -7.54 2.67
N GLN A 7 0.17 -7.29 3.89
CA GLN A 7 0.77 -6.02 4.25
C GLN A 7 2.19 -5.99 3.69
N VAL A 8 2.54 -4.90 3.00
CA VAL A 8 3.93 -4.65 2.62
C VAL A 8 4.66 -4.13 3.85
N HIS A 9 5.47 -5.00 4.44
CA HIS A 9 6.26 -4.67 5.61
C HIS A 9 7.55 -3.96 5.19
N ILE A 10 7.65 -2.67 5.48
CA ILE A 10 8.89 -1.89 5.31
C ILE A 10 9.76 -2.01 6.58
N TRP A 11 9.88 -3.22 7.16
CA TRP A 11 10.53 -3.41 8.47
C TRP A 11 11.95 -3.99 8.37
N SER A 12 12.82 -3.50 9.25
CA SER A 12 14.12 -4.09 9.61
C SER A 12 14.01 -5.40 10.43
N ALA A 13 12.79 -5.88 10.69
CA ALA A 13 12.47 -7.00 11.57
C ALA A 13 12.62 -8.40 10.93
N GLY A 14 13.05 -8.46 9.67
CA GLY A 14 13.31 -9.71 8.94
C GLY A 14 12.10 -10.29 8.20
N ASN A 15 12.30 -11.45 7.57
CA ASN A 15 11.27 -12.10 6.75
C ASN A 15 10.26 -12.87 7.61
N PRO A 16 8.96 -12.85 7.25
CA PRO A 16 7.98 -13.68 7.93
C PRO A 16 8.30 -15.18 7.75
N SER A 17 8.11 -15.99 8.79
CA SER A 17 8.35 -17.44 8.75
C SER A 17 7.19 -18.25 8.14
N ASN A 18 6.04 -17.61 7.90
CA ASN A 18 4.87 -18.25 7.33
C ASN A 18 5.05 -18.45 5.81
N ALA A 19 5.02 -19.70 5.35
CA ALA A 19 5.13 -20.07 3.94
C ALA A 19 3.97 -19.56 3.05
N ARG A 20 2.87 -19.10 3.65
CA ARG A 20 1.75 -18.46 2.92
C ARG A 20 2.04 -17.01 2.54
N HIS A 21 3.09 -16.39 3.07
CA HIS A 21 3.47 -15.03 2.70
C HIS A 21 4.35 -15.05 1.45
N ARG A 22 3.98 -14.24 0.45
CA ARG A 22 4.86 -13.98 -0.71
C ARG A 22 6.07 -13.18 -0.24
N GLN A 23 7.25 -13.81 -0.20
CA GLN A 23 8.50 -13.19 0.23
C GLN A 23 9.31 -12.71 -0.98
N VAL A 24 8.97 -11.53 -1.50
CA VAL A 24 9.71 -10.89 -2.59
C VAL A 24 10.42 -9.63 -2.09
N ALA A 25 11.65 -9.41 -2.57
CA ALA A 25 12.48 -8.28 -2.14
C ALA A 25 12.08 -6.93 -2.80
N SER A 26 11.26 -6.99 -3.85
CA SER A 26 10.80 -5.82 -4.60
C SER A 26 9.38 -6.03 -5.10
N PHE A 27 8.66 -4.93 -5.21
CA PHE A 27 7.30 -4.85 -5.74
C PHE A 27 7.21 -3.61 -6.61
N THR A 28 6.32 -3.66 -7.60
CA THR A 28 6.01 -2.54 -8.48
C THR A 28 4.85 -1.74 -7.91
N LYS A 29 4.71 -0.48 -8.35
CA LYS A 29 3.55 0.36 -8.01
C LYS A 29 2.22 -0.30 -8.36
N ASP A 30 2.17 -1.11 -9.42
CA ASP A 30 0.98 -1.83 -9.88
C ASP A 30 0.61 -3.00 -8.95
N GLU A 31 1.52 -3.43 -8.08
CA GLU A 31 1.30 -4.45 -7.05
C GLU A 31 0.94 -3.85 -5.68
N LEU A 32 0.81 -2.52 -5.58
CA LEU A 32 0.55 -1.81 -4.33
C LEU A 32 -0.82 -1.14 -4.30
N LEU A 33 -1.51 -1.33 -3.19
CA LEU A 33 -2.72 -0.60 -2.83
C LEU A 33 -2.52 0.05 -1.47
N TRP A 34 -2.82 1.34 -1.37
CA TRP A 34 -2.77 2.04 -0.10
C TRP A 34 -4.00 1.75 0.76
N GLY A 35 -3.78 1.54 2.06
CA GLY A 35 -4.82 1.34 3.06
C GLY A 35 -4.24 1.44 4.48
N THR A 36 -5.03 1.92 5.43
CA THR A 36 -4.54 2.27 6.79
C THR A 36 -5.05 1.36 7.89
N ASP A 37 -6.16 0.65 7.66
CA ASP A 37 -6.90 0.00 8.74
C ASP A 37 -7.18 0.99 9.91
N ILE A 38 -7.66 2.19 9.57
CA ILE A 38 -7.70 3.37 10.46
C ILE A 38 -8.32 3.11 11.84
N THR A 39 -9.27 2.20 11.97
CA THR A 39 -9.91 1.86 13.24
C THR A 39 -8.98 1.11 14.21
N ARG A 40 -7.86 0.59 13.72
CA ARG A 40 -6.80 -0.06 14.51
C ARG A 40 -5.56 0.81 14.68
N MET A 41 -5.51 1.98 14.05
CA MET A 41 -4.34 2.85 14.13
C MET A 41 -4.32 3.68 15.41
N PRO A 42 -3.13 3.87 16.04
CA PRO A 42 -2.97 4.73 17.21
C PRO A 42 -2.85 6.23 16.84
N CYS A 43 -3.06 6.60 15.58
CA CYS A 43 -2.87 7.96 15.07
C CYS A 43 -4.04 8.42 14.20
N SER A 44 -4.09 9.73 13.93
CA SER A 44 -5.14 10.33 13.11
C SER A 44 -5.06 9.93 11.64
N TRP A 45 -6.18 10.06 10.92
CA TRP A 45 -6.23 9.89 9.47
C TRP A 45 -5.18 10.73 8.75
N ARG A 46 -5.02 12.00 9.15
CA ARG A 46 -4.03 12.90 8.56
C ARG A 46 -2.61 12.35 8.71
N GLN A 47 -2.27 11.87 9.90
CA GLN A 47 -0.97 11.25 10.15
C GLN A 47 -0.76 9.96 9.34
N CYS A 48 -1.82 9.21 9.02
CA CYS A 48 -1.71 8.05 8.14
C CYS A 48 -1.47 8.43 6.67
N VAL A 49 -2.10 9.51 6.19
CA VAL A 49 -2.05 9.93 4.77
C VAL A 49 -0.80 10.74 4.44
N THR A 50 -0.39 11.64 5.34
CA THR A 50 0.71 12.59 5.11
C THR A 50 2.00 11.94 4.58
N PRO A 51 2.47 10.79 5.09
CA PRO A 51 3.67 10.16 4.56
C PRO A 51 3.61 9.92 3.04
N PHE A 52 2.49 9.39 2.55
CA PHE A 52 2.31 9.04 1.15
C PHE A 52 1.91 10.22 0.26
N ALA A 53 1.17 11.18 0.83
CA ALA A 53 0.70 12.34 0.09
C ALA A 53 1.74 13.48 0.01
N GLU A 54 2.59 13.63 1.02
CA GLU A 54 3.42 14.82 1.20
C GLU A 54 4.92 14.51 1.38
N GLU A 55 5.29 13.41 2.05
CA GLU A 55 6.69 13.21 2.50
C GLU A 55 7.50 12.24 1.61
N LEU A 56 6.87 11.21 1.03
CA LEU A 56 7.51 10.25 0.12
C LEU A 56 7.78 10.90 -1.25
N SER A 57 8.85 11.69 -1.34
CA SER A 57 9.23 12.45 -2.54
C SER A 57 9.40 11.62 -3.82
N TRP A 58 9.66 10.32 -3.70
CA TRP A 58 9.75 9.39 -4.84
C TRP A 58 8.37 8.90 -5.33
N LEU A 59 7.35 8.90 -4.47
CA LEU A 59 5.97 8.53 -4.82
C LEU A 59 5.21 9.78 -5.29
N ARG A 60 5.26 10.06 -6.58
CA ARG A 60 4.74 11.32 -7.15
C ARG A 60 4.05 11.12 -8.50
N GLY A 61 3.31 12.14 -8.93
CA GLY A 61 2.59 12.14 -10.19
C GLY A 61 1.66 10.93 -10.32
N ARG A 62 1.69 10.29 -11.49
CA ARG A 62 0.82 9.15 -11.80
C ARG A 62 1.02 7.97 -10.87
N ASP A 63 2.23 7.78 -10.35
CA ASP A 63 2.56 6.64 -9.50
C ASP A 63 1.88 6.78 -8.13
N ARG A 64 1.83 8.01 -7.61
CA ARG A 64 1.07 8.31 -6.38
C ARG A 64 -0.43 8.13 -6.58
N GLU A 65 -0.98 8.64 -7.68
CA GLU A 65 -2.41 8.45 -8.00
C GLU A 65 -2.78 6.97 -8.09
N LEU A 66 -1.91 6.18 -8.69
CA LEU A 66 -2.10 4.74 -8.83
C LEU A 66 -2.17 4.06 -7.47
N VAL A 67 -1.13 4.22 -6.65
CA VAL A 67 -1.00 3.57 -5.34
C VAL A 67 -2.07 4.06 -4.36
N MET A 68 -2.38 5.36 -4.36
CA MET A 68 -3.29 5.98 -3.38
C MET A 68 -4.78 5.81 -3.71
N GLY A 69 -5.15 5.28 -4.88
CA GLY A 69 -6.57 5.08 -5.19
C GLY A 69 -6.92 4.53 -6.55
N ARG A 70 -6.19 4.86 -7.63
CA ARG A 70 -6.61 4.42 -8.96
C ARG A 70 -6.52 2.91 -9.13
N ALA A 71 -5.49 2.27 -8.57
CA ALA A 71 -5.33 0.82 -8.66
C ALA A 71 -6.47 0.04 -7.97
N ILE A 72 -6.98 0.51 -6.82
CA ILE A 72 -8.12 -0.15 -6.15
C ILE A 72 -9.40 0.05 -6.96
N CYS A 73 -9.59 1.22 -7.57
CA CYS A 73 -10.74 1.49 -8.43
C CYS A 73 -10.74 0.60 -9.67
N ASP A 74 -9.59 0.48 -10.34
CA ASP A 74 -9.43 -0.41 -11.50
C ASP A 74 -9.66 -1.87 -11.12
N TRP A 75 -9.17 -2.30 -9.96
CA TRP A 75 -9.38 -3.67 -9.47
C TRP A 75 -10.84 -3.97 -9.14
N LEU A 76 -11.56 -3.02 -8.53
CA LEU A 76 -12.98 -3.15 -8.21
C LEU A 76 -13.91 -2.90 -9.41
N GLY A 77 -13.38 -2.47 -10.55
CA GLY A 77 -14.18 -2.07 -11.71
C GLY A 77 -15.02 -0.82 -11.46
N TRP A 78 -14.56 0.07 -10.58
CA TRP A 78 -15.24 1.34 -10.30
C TRP A 78 -15.02 2.33 -11.45
N ASN A 79 -16.12 2.84 -11.99
CA ASN A 79 -16.09 3.81 -13.08
C ASN A 79 -16.01 5.23 -12.47
N ILE A 80 -14.78 5.73 -12.34
CA ILE A 80 -14.41 7.05 -11.80
C ILE A 80 -13.58 7.85 -12.80
#